data_AF-A0A2A4JS58-F1
#
_entry.id   AF-A0A2A4JS58-F1
#
_cell.length_a   1.000
_cell.length_b   1.000
_cell.length_c   1.000
_cell.angle_alpha   90.00
_cell.angle_beta   90.00
_cell.angle_gamma   90.00
#
_symmetry.space_group_name_H-M   'P 1'
#
loop_
_entity.id
_entity.type
_entity.pdbx_description
1 polymer ?
#
loop_
_entity_poly.entity_id
_entity_poly.type
_entity_poly.pdbx_seq_one_letter_code
_entity_poly.pdbx_strand_id
1 'polypeptide(L)'
;MVRVYGNIEKFDMLFHRSGPNVGQPRGFAFVTYKLRQDAIKAMTSLNGQVLGSKRISVKFAKNTDEQEKPKPELGIAVLAGAKPELKLSKKTAIQSIEAKLKMMENMKAGDDFVINKLAANEAPVIAQYQTKQYQPQSKSASSFRRRHPYHKKR
;
A
#
# COMPACT_ATOMS: atom_id res chain seq x y z
N MET A 1 -10.17 -30.66 13.73
CA MET A 1 -9.16 -29.75 13.15
C MET A 1 -8.22 -29.17 14.21
N VAL A 2 -8.64 -28.26 15.09
CA VAL A 2 -7.70 -27.61 16.04
C VAL A 2 -7.23 -28.51 17.21
N ARG A 3 -8.02 -29.52 17.60
CA ARG A 3 -7.67 -30.47 18.69
C ARG A 3 -6.46 -31.34 18.41
N VAL A 4 -6.06 -31.52 17.14
CA VAL A 4 -4.92 -32.39 16.77
C VAL A 4 -3.57 -31.79 17.15
N TYR A 5 -3.52 -30.49 17.43
CA TYR A 5 -2.28 -29.78 17.73
C TYR A 5 -1.96 -29.68 19.22
N GLY A 6 -2.92 -30.00 20.10
CA GLY A 6 -2.73 -29.91 21.55
C GLY A 6 -4.02 -29.87 22.36
N ASN A 7 -3.86 -29.83 23.68
CA ASN A 7 -5.01 -29.79 24.59
C ASN A 7 -5.60 -28.38 24.67
N ILE A 8 -6.91 -28.27 24.47
CA ILE A 8 -7.65 -27.01 24.43
C ILE A 8 -8.27 -26.77 25.82
N GLU A 9 -8.03 -25.60 26.39
CA GLU A 9 -8.68 -25.13 27.61
C GLU A 9 -10.03 -24.50 27.30
N LYS A 10 -10.08 -23.68 26.25
CA LYS A 10 -11.27 -22.93 25.89
C LYS A 10 -11.41 -22.82 24.38
N PHE A 11 -12.64 -22.93 23.91
CA PHE A 11 -13.00 -22.75 22.51
C PHE A 11 -14.23 -21.85 22.44
N ASP A 12 -14.04 -20.63 21.94
CA ASP A 12 -15.11 -19.64 21.85
C ASP A 12 -15.40 -19.34 20.38
N MET A 13 -16.57 -19.72 19.89
CA MET A 13 -17.06 -19.32 18.58
C MET A 13 -17.93 -18.07 18.74
N LEU A 14 -17.65 -17.02 17.96
CA LEU A 14 -18.39 -15.77 18.10
C LEU A 14 -19.58 -15.72 17.14
N PHE A 15 -20.73 -15.32 17.69
CA PHE A 15 -21.98 -15.14 16.96
C PHE A 15 -22.46 -13.68 17.07
N HIS A 16 -23.29 -13.26 16.13
CA HIS A 16 -24.00 -11.99 16.27
C HIS A 16 -25.06 -12.12 17.38
N ARG A 17 -25.00 -11.23 18.37
CA ARG A 17 -25.92 -11.23 19.53
C ARG A 17 -27.19 -10.39 19.29
N SER A 18 -27.17 -9.49 18.32
CA SER A 18 -28.27 -8.59 17.97
C SER A 18 -28.27 -8.24 16.48
N GLY A 19 -29.40 -7.75 15.96
CA GLY A 19 -29.58 -7.33 14.57
C GLY A 19 -30.07 -8.44 13.61
N PRO A 20 -30.05 -8.20 12.28
CA PRO A 20 -30.59 -9.13 11.28
C PRO A 20 -29.84 -10.46 11.18
N ASN A 21 -28.58 -10.52 11.65
CA ASN A 21 -27.74 -11.72 11.60
C ASN A 21 -27.67 -12.48 12.93
N VAL A 22 -28.57 -12.21 13.89
CA VAL A 22 -28.56 -12.88 15.22
C VAL A 22 -28.44 -14.39 15.08
N GLY A 23 -27.56 -14.97 15.90
CA GLY A 23 -27.30 -16.41 15.89
C GLY A 23 -26.41 -16.89 14.74
N GLN A 24 -26.10 -16.06 13.76
CA GLN A 24 -25.14 -16.42 12.70
C GLN A 24 -23.69 -16.25 13.18
N PRO A 25 -22.77 -17.13 12.73
CA PRO A 25 -21.36 -17.08 13.12
C PRO A 25 -20.68 -15.85 12.50
N ARG A 26 -19.85 -15.17 13.28
CA ARG A 26 -19.08 -13.99 12.83
C ARG A 26 -17.91 -14.31 11.90
N GLY A 27 -17.67 -15.60 11.65
CA GLY A 27 -16.57 -16.05 10.78
C GLY A 27 -15.21 -16.14 11.46
N PHE A 28 -15.15 -16.05 12.79
CA PHE A 28 -13.93 -16.29 13.57
C PHE A 28 -14.23 -16.92 14.92
N ALA A 29 -13.21 -17.55 15.50
CA ALA A 29 -13.26 -18.21 16.80
C ALA A 29 -11.92 -18.00 17.53
N PHE A 30 -11.95 -18.10 18.85
CA PHE A 30 -10.76 -18.11 19.69
C PHE A 30 -10.53 -19.51 20.25
N VAL A 31 -9.26 -19.92 20.26
CA VAL A 31 -8.83 -21.20 20.80
C VAL A 31 -7.73 -20.92 21.81
N THR A 32 -7.97 -21.29 23.06
CA THR A 32 -6.98 -21.23 24.14
C THR A 32 -6.42 -22.63 24.36
N TYR A 33 -5.13 -22.81 24.11
CA TYR A 33 -4.41 -24.05 24.37
C TYR A 33 -3.80 -24.02 25.77
N LYS A 34 -3.67 -25.19 26.40
CA LYS A 34 -2.95 -25.36 27.68
C LYS A 34 -1.47 -24.95 27.57
N LEU A 35 -0.86 -25.30 26.44
CA LEU A 35 0.56 -25.07 26.20
C LEU A 35 0.75 -24.09 25.06
N ARG A 36 1.63 -23.11 25.26
CA ARG A 36 2.02 -22.14 24.22
C ARG A 36 2.61 -22.83 22.99
N GLN A 37 3.38 -23.91 23.19
CA GLN A 37 4.00 -24.65 22.08
C GLN A 37 2.96 -25.24 21.13
N ASP A 38 1.85 -25.75 21.66
CA ASP A 38 0.75 -26.30 20.87
C ASP A 38 0.06 -25.21 20.04
N ALA A 39 -0.12 -24.02 20.62
CA ALA A 39 -0.66 -22.86 19.91
C ALA A 39 0.24 -22.42 18.73
N ILE A 40 1.57 -22.44 18.93
CA ILE A 40 2.53 -22.12 17.86
C ILE A 40 2.44 -23.17 16.73
N LYS A 41 2.42 -24.47 17.07
CA LYS A 41 2.28 -25.54 16.09
C LYS A 41 0.99 -25.41 15.28
N ALA A 42 -0.12 -25.13 15.96
CA ALA A 42 -1.42 -24.91 15.33
C ALA A 42 -1.37 -23.70 14.39
N MET A 43 -0.83 -22.57 14.83
CA MET A 43 -0.70 -21.36 14.01
C MET A 43 0.13 -21.61 12.76
N THR A 44 1.32 -22.19 12.89
CA THR A 44 2.21 -22.46 11.75
C THR A 44 1.58 -23.40 10.73
N SER A 45 0.86 -24.43 11.21
CA SER A 45 0.28 -25.46 10.33
C SER A 45 -1.01 -25.01 9.66
N LEU A 46 -1.85 -24.25 10.37
CA LEU A 46 -3.20 -23.88 9.94
C LEU A 46 -3.28 -22.52 9.25
N ASN A 47 -2.33 -21.61 9.50
CA ASN A 47 -2.36 -20.30 8.87
C ASN A 47 -2.21 -20.41 7.35
N GLY A 48 -3.18 -19.89 6.59
CA GLY A 48 -3.21 -19.97 5.14
C GLY A 48 -3.78 -21.28 4.57
N GLN A 49 -4.22 -22.22 5.42
CA GLN A 49 -4.88 -23.44 4.96
C GLN A 49 -6.28 -23.13 4.40
N VAL A 50 -6.73 -23.96 3.46
CA VAL A 50 -8.09 -23.89 2.91
C VAL A 50 -9.01 -24.74 3.79
N LEU A 51 -10.07 -24.12 4.31
CA LEU A 51 -11.13 -24.78 5.06
C LEU A 51 -12.45 -24.59 4.32
N GLY A 52 -12.94 -25.67 3.69
CA GLY A 52 -14.09 -25.61 2.80
C GLY A 52 -13.77 -24.75 1.56
N SER A 53 -14.50 -23.65 1.38
CA SER A 53 -14.28 -22.71 0.27
C SER A 53 -13.45 -21.47 0.64
N LYS A 54 -12.97 -21.37 1.89
CA LYS A 54 -12.29 -20.17 2.40
C LYS A 54 -10.89 -20.48 2.93
N ARG A 55 -9.94 -19.57 2.72
CA ARG A 55 -8.62 -19.63 3.36
C ARG A 55 -8.70 -19.07 4.78
N ILE A 56 -8.22 -19.80 5.75
CA ILE A 56 -8.19 -19.36 7.15
C ILE A 56 -6.89 -18.63 7.47
N SER A 57 -6.98 -17.61 8.34
CA SER A 57 -5.83 -16.90 8.90
C SER A 57 -5.79 -17.17 10.38
N VAL A 58 -4.64 -17.61 10.89
CA VAL A 58 -4.44 -17.87 12.32
C VAL A 58 -3.39 -16.90 12.85
N LYS A 59 -3.72 -16.17 13.91
CA LYS A 59 -2.87 -15.15 14.54
C LYS A 59 -3.06 -15.21 16.06
N PHE A 60 -2.08 -14.72 16.81
CA PHE A 60 -2.24 -14.52 18.25
C PHE A 60 -3.36 -13.51 18.53
N ALA A 61 -4.20 -13.83 19.51
CA ALA A 61 -5.24 -12.93 19.98
C ALA A 61 -4.60 -11.70 20.66
N LYS A 62 -5.22 -10.54 20.48
CA LYS A 62 -4.86 -9.34 21.24
C LYS A 62 -5.71 -9.32 22.50
N ASN A 63 -5.09 -9.09 23.65
CA ASN A 63 -5.82 -8.89 24.89
C ASN A 63 -6.61 -7.58 24.77
N THR A 64 -7.92 -7.67 24.87
CA THR A 64 -8.81 -6.49 24.87
C THR A 64 -8.65 -5.63 26.12
N ASP A 65 -8.01 -6.17 27.18
CA ASP A 65 -7.84 -5.47 28.45
C ASP A 65 -6.73 -4.38 28.40
N GLU A 66 -5.94 -4.31 27.32
CA GLU A 66 -4.79 -3.39 27.23
C GLU A 66 -4.90 -2.24 26.20
N GLN A 67 -6.07 -1.93 25.63
CA GLN A 67 -6.16 -0.87 24.61
C GLN A 67 -7.34 0.11 24.74
N GLU A 68 -7.23 1.00 25.73
CA GLU A 68 -7.36 2.44 25.46
C GLU A 68 -5.95 3.03 25.26
N LYS A 69 -5.27 2.64 24.19
CA LYS A 69 -4.15 3.44 23.68
C LYS A 69 -4.67 4.14 22.43
N PRO A 70 -4.71 5.48 22.38
CA PRO A 70 -5.18 6.18 21.20
C PRO A 70 -4.34 5.69 20.02
N LYS A 71 -5.01 5.18 18.98
CA LYS A 71 -4.36 4.83 17.71
C LYS A 71 -3.49 6.03 17.32
N PRO A 72 -2.18 5.86 17.03
CA PRO A 72 -1.43 6.94 16.42
C PRO A 72 -2.14 7.26 15.11
N GLU A 73 -2.65 8.49 14.99
CA GLU A 73 -3.13 9.04 13.74
C GLU A 73 -1.98 8.96 12.74
N LEU A 74 -2.05 8.00 11.81
CA LEU A 74 -1.19 8.01 10.65
C LEU A 74 -1.71 9.16 9.78
N GLY A 75 -1.05 10.31 9.88
CA GLY A 75 -1.30 11.48 9.04
C GLY A 75 -0.95 11.18 7.59
N ILE A 76 -1.85 10.50 6.87
CA ILE A 76 -1.71 10.30 5.42
C ILE A 76 -2.09 11.63 4.77
N ALA A 77 -1.09 12.41 4.34
CA ALA A 77 -1.25 13.73 3.74
C ALA A 77 -2.21 13.77 2.53
N VAL A 78 -2.46 12.62 1.88
CA VAL A 78 -3.39 12.50 0.75
C VAL A 78 -4.87 12.65 1.16
N LEU A 79 -5.23 12.37 2.42
CA LEU A 79 -6.61 12.51 2.91
C LEU A 79 -6.90 13.89 3.51
N ALA A 80 -5.87 14.71 3.78
CA ALA A 80 -6.02 16.02 4.39
C ALA A 80 -6.20 17.11 3.31
N GLY A 81 -7.32 17.06 2.59
CA GLY A 81 -7.83 18.16 1.77
C GLY A 81 -8.29 19.39 2.58
N ALA A 82 -7.85 19.54 3.82
CA ALA A 82 -8.08 20.69 4.68
C ALA A 82 -6.77 21.01 5.39
N LYS A 83 -6.23 22.20 5.10
CA LYS A 83 -5.06 22.75 5.81
C LYS A 83 -5.37 22.75 7.32
N PRO A 84 -4.51 22.22 8.20
CA PRO A 84 -4.55 22.65 9.58
C PRO A 84 -4.09 24.12 9.58
N GLU A 85 -4.97 25.04 9.96
CA GLU A 85 -4.58 26.38 10.39
C GLU A 85 -3.74 26.24 11.66
N LEU A 86 -2.48 25.88 11.48
CA LEU A 86 -1.43 26.05 12.47
C LEU A 86 -1.37 27.54 12.74
N LYS A 87 -1.86 27.97 13.91
CA LYS A 87 -1.62 29.32 14.44
C LYS A 87 -0.10 29.45 14.64
N LEU A 88 0.60 29.81 13.58
CA LEU A 88 2.02 30.13 13.60
C LEU A 88 2.21 31.22 14.65
N SER A 89 3.13 31.01 15.60
CA SER A 89 3.47 32.01 16.60
C SER A 89 3.74 33.35 15.92
N LYS A 90 3.29 34.46 16.50
CA LYS A 90 3.48 35.82 15.94
C LYS A 90 4.94 36.04 15.50
N LYS A 91 5.90 35.52 16.28
CA LYS A 91 7.33 35.56 15.99
C LYS A 91 7.70 34.80 14.71
N THR A 92 7.10 33.63 14.48
CA THR A 92 7.34 32.80 13.28
C THR A 92 6.74 33.44 12.04
N ALA A 93 5.54 34.03 12.15
CA ALA A 93 4.92 34.76 11.05
C ALA A 93 5.77 35.98 10.64
N ILE A 94 6.22 36.77 11.62
CA ILE A 94 7.10 37.93 11.37
C ILE A 94 8.40 37.50 10.69
N GLN A 95 9.09 36.46 11.20
CA GLN A 95 10.31 35.94 10.59
C GLN A 95 10.10 35.47 9.15
N SER A 96 8.97 34.81 8.85
CA SER A 96 8.67 34.35 7.50
C SER A 96 8.49 35.51 6.51
N ILE A 97 7.93 36.63 6.98
CA ILE A 97 7.76 37.84 6.18
C ILE A 97 9.12 38.53 5.95
N GLU A 98 9.92 38.70 7.01
CA GLU A 98 11.25 39.30 6.94
C GLU A 98 12.19 38.52 6.00
N ALA A 99 12.20 37.20 6.11
CA ALA A 99 13.01 36.34 5.25
C ALA A 99 12.60 36.47 3.77
N LYS A 100 11.30 36.56 3.49
CA LYS A 100 10.79 36.71 2.13
C LYS A 100 11.13 38.08 1.53
N LEU A 101 11.00 39.15 2.30
CA LEU A 101 11.40 40.49 1.87
C LEU A 101 12.90 40.55 1.56
N LYS A 102 13.73 39.95 2.42
CA LYS A 102 15.17 39.85 2.21
C LYS A 102 15.54 39.04 0.95
N MET A 103 14.81 37.97 0.66
CA MET A 103 15.00 37.20 -0.58
C MET A 103 14.60 38.01 -1.82
N MET A 104 13.61 38.91 -1.70
CA MET A 104 13.17 39.80 -2.78
C MET A 104 14.10 41.00 -2.97
N GLU A 105 14.74 41.51 -1.92
CA GLU A 105 15.68 42.64 -1.98
C GLU A 105 16.91 42.34 -2.86
N ASN A 106 17.31 41.07 -2.92
CA ASN A 106 18.46 40.63 -3.71
C ASN A 106 18.12 40.32 -5.18
N MET A 107 16.86 40.49 -5.61
CA MET A 107 16.42 40.26 -6.99
C MET A 107 16.16 41.59 -7.71
N LYS A 108 16.92 41.87 -8.77
CA LYS A 108 16.58 42.92 -9.73
C LYS A 108 15.32 42.48 -10.50
N ALA A 109 14.42 43.41 -10.77
CA ALA A 109 13.24 43.22 -11.61
C ALA A 109 13.66 42.69 -13.00
N GLY A 110 13.50 41.39 -13.23
CA GLY A 110 13.93 40.75 -14.48
C GLY A 110 13.95 39.22 -14.44
N ASP A 111 14.17 38.60 -13.27
CA ASP A 111 14.09 37.15 -13.12
C ASP A 111 12.74 36.74 -12.54
N ASP A 112 11.68 36.94 -13.33
CA ASP A 112 10.39 36.33 -13.07
C ASP A 112 10.51 34.81 -13.29
N PHE A 113 10.28 34.02 -12.24
CA PHE A 113 10.07 32.58 -12.37
C PHE A 113 8.79 32.35 -13.20
N VAL A 114 8.93 32.24 -14.53
CA VAL A 114 7.85 31.85 -15.44
C VAL A 114 7.56 30.36 -15.24
N ILE A 115 6.73 30.05 -14.24
CA ILE A 115 6.06 28.76 -14.19
C ILE A 115 4.87 28.84 -15.16
N ASN A 116 4.95 28.03 -16.22
CA ASN A 116 3.98 27.87 -17.30
C ASN A 116 4.15 28.86 -18.48
N LYS A 117 5.21 28.68 -19.27
CA LYS A 117 5.21 29.13 -20.67
C LYS A 117 4.22 28.22 -21.42
N LEU A 118 2.98 28.69 -21.57
CA LEU A 118 1.99 28.14 -22.47
C LEU A 118 2.56 28.19 -23.90
N ALA A 119 3.27 27.14 -24.31
CA ALA A 119 3.60 26.89 -25.70
C ALA A 119 2.30 26.51 -26.40
N ALA A 120 1.55 27.53 -26.84
CA ALA A 120 0.25 27.41 -27.50
C ALA A 120 0.30 26.67 -28.86
N ASN A 121 1.37 25.93 -29.19
CA ASN A 121 1.50 25.19 -30.45
C ASN A 121 2.33 23.89 -30.34
N GLU A 122 2.57 23.34 -29.15
CA GLU A 122 3.21 22.01 -29.04
C GLU A 122 2.28 20.99 -28.39
N ALA A 123 2.05 19.89 -29.10
CA ALA A 123 1.17 18.83 -28.64
C ALA A 123 1.72 18.22 -27.33
N PRO A 124 0.84 17.92 -26.35
CA PRO A 124 1.26 17.36 -25.07
C PRO A 124 2.05 16.08 -25.28
N VAL A 125 3.10 15.88 -24.48
CA VAL A 125 4.04 14.74 -24.57
C VAL A 125 3.32 13.39 -24.72
N ILE A 126 2.17 13.24 -24.07
CA ILE A 126 1.31 12.04 -24.14
C ILE A 126 0.85 11.72 -25.56
N ALA A 127 0.56 12.74 -26.38
CA ALA A 127 0.17 12.57 -27.78
C ALA A 127 1.33 12.06 -28.65
N GLN A 128 2.58 12.41 -28.32
CA GLN A 128 3.77 11.94 -29.06
C GLN A 128 4.04 10.44 -28.85
N TYR A 129 3.64 9.88 -27.70
CA TYR A 129 3.81 8.45 -27.42
C TYR A 129 2.77 7.57 -28.14
N GLN A 130 1.57 8.09 -28.39
CA GLN A 130 0.50 7.35 -29.07
C GLN A 130 0.77 7.23 -30.58
N THR A 131 1.36 8.26 -31.21
CA THR A 131 1.64 8.26 -32.65
C THR A 131 2.80 7.35 -33.07
N LYS A 132 3.71 6.99 -32.15
CA LYS A 132 4.81 6.06 -32.45
C LYS A 132 4.39 4.58 -32.54
N GLN A 133 3.16 4.22 -32.16
CA GLN A 133 2.73 2.81 -32.09
C GLN A 133 1.97 2.30 -33.33
N TYR A 134 1.90 3.10 -34.41
CA TYR A 134 1.30 2.68 -35.68
C TYR A 134 2.15 3.13 -36.88
N GLN A 135 3.25 2.43 -37.13
CA GLN A 135 3.86 2.37 -38.46
C GLN A 135 4.20 0.91 -38.81
N PRO A 136 3.60 0.30 -39.85
CA PRO A 136 4.07 -0.96 -40.40
C PRO A 136 5.39 -0.71 -41.16
N GLN A 137 6.50 -1.28 -40.66
CA GLN A 137 7.78 -1.23 -41.37
C GLN A 137 7.72 -2.06 -42.65
N SER A 138 7.89 -1.39 -43.79
CA SER A 138 8.03 -2.01 -45.10
C SER A 138 9.36 -2.76 -45.22
N LYS A 139 9.28 -3.94 -45.82
CA LYS A 139 10.38 -4.89 -45.97
C LYS A 139 11.43 -4.38 -46.97
N SER A 140 12.70 -4.44 -46.61
CA SER A 140 13.79 -4.63 -47.56
C SER A 140 14.46 -5.98 -47.30
N ALA A 141 14.50 -6.82 -48.33
CA ALA A 141 15.09 -8.14 -48.29
C ALA A 141 16.61 -8.06 -48.43
N SER A 142 17.35 -8.73 -47.54
CA SER A 142 18.73 -9.13 -47.79
C SER A 142 19.05 -10.38 -46.95
N SER A 143 19.28 -11.48 -47.67
CA SER A 143 19.52 -12.81 -47.13
C SER A 143 20.87 -12.88 -46.40
N PHE A 144 20.85 -13.17 -45.10
CA PHE A 144 22.00 -13.78 -44.42
C PHE A 144 21.61 -15.12 -43.81
N ARG A 145 22.16 -16.18 -44.43
CA ARG A 145 21.96 -17.57 -44.05
C ARG A 145 22.51 -17.80 -42.65
N ARG A 146 21.65 -18.26 -41.74
CA ARG A 146 22.07 -18.87 -40.47
C ARG A 146 22.62 -20.27 -40.76
N ARG A 147 23.88 -20.51 -40.41
CA ARG A 147 24.41 -21.87 -40.21
C ARG A 147 25.10 -21.92 -38.85
N HIS A 148 24.38 -22.50 -37.88
CA HIS A 148 24.90 -22.93 -36.60
C HIS A 148 25.55 -24.31 -36.76
N PRO A 149 26.83 -24.51 -36.44
CA PRO A 149 27.43 -25.83 -36.41
C PRO A 149 27.47 -26.39 -34.99
N TYR A 150 26.67 -27.43 -34.72
CA TYR A 150 26.92 -28.38 -33.64
C TYR A 150 26.58 -29.80 -34.13
N HIS A 151 27.60 -30.57 -34.50
CA HIS A 151 27.61 -32.01 -34.29
C HIS A 151 29.04 -32.56 -34.30
N LYS A 152 29.43 -33.17 -33.18
CA LYS A 152 30.67 -33.89 -32.94
C LYS A 152 30.32 -35.38 -32.95
N LYS A 153 30.86 -36.17 -33.88
CA LYS A 153 30.97 -37.63 -33.74
C LYS A 153 32.14 -38.18 -34.55
N ARG A 154 32.95 -38.94 -33.80
CA ARG A 154 34.00 -39.91 -34.15
C ARG A 154 35.26 -39.39 -34.83
#